data_AF-A0A8X6JJD8-F1
#
_entry.id   AF-A0A8X6JJD8-F1
#
_cell.length_a   1.000
_cell.length_b   1.000
_cell.length_c   1.000
_cell.angle_alpha   90.00
_cell.angle_beta   90.00
_cell.angle_gamma   90.00
#
_symmetry.space_group_name_H-M   'P 1'
#
loop_
_entity.id
_entity.type
_entity.pdbx_description
1 polymer ?
#
loop_
_entity_poly.entity_id
_entity_poly.type
_entity_poly.pdbx_seq_one_letter_code
_entity_poly.pdbx_strand_id
1 'polypeptide(L)'
;MLDETHFYLNGYVNKQNCRFVGSENPRATHQHQLHLSKCTIWCNVMANRVIDPYFFENEDGTPETISWAPYRTMIENFLRPMAEQNPNLWFQHDGANAYTARQTMEQLREIFGKRPISKNSDFPWPPPLTDVTAPDFFYGDI
;
A
#
# COMPACT_ATOMS: atom_id res chain seq x y z
N MET A 1 -10.22 -0.07 2.94
CA MET A 1 -9.09 0.80 2.63
C MET A 1 -7.85 -0.05 2.51
N LEU A 2 -7.10 0.12 1.44
CA LEU A 2 -6.08 -0.81 0.99
C LEU A 2 -4.79 -0.01 0.84
N ASP A 3 -3.66 -0.54 1.29
CA ASP A 3 -2.39 0.15 1.14
C ASP A 3 -1.23 -0.84 1.13
N GLU A 4 -0.09 -0.35 0.67
CA GLU A 4 1.17 -1.05 0.72
C GLU A 4 2.00 -0.54 1.89
N THR A 5 2.55 -1.46 2.67
CA THR A 5 3.48 -1.11 3.74
C THR A 5 4.74 -1.98 3.63
N HIS A 6 5.86 -1.43 4.08
CA HIS A 6 7.17 -2.06 3.99
C HIS A 6 7.65 -2.44 5.39
N PHE A 7 7.93 -3.71 5.63
CA PHE A 7 8.55 -4.16 6.88
C PHE A 7 10.04 -4.42 6.67
N TYR A 8 10.89 -3.82 7.50
CA TYR A 8 12.32 -4.10 7.50
C TYR A 8 12.65 -5.25 8.45
N LEU A 9 13.29 -6.30 7.92
CA LEU A 9 13.52 -7.56 8.66
C LEU A 9 14.57 -7.43 9.79
N ASN A 10 15.25 -6.30 9.89
CA ASN A 10 16.21 -6.00 10.96
C ASN A 10 15.62 -5.13 12.08
N GLY A 11 14.30 -4.91 12.11
CA GLY A 11 13.66 -4.01 13.07
C GLY A 11 13.98 -2.53 12.80
N TYR A 12 14.45 -2.21 11.59
CA TYR A 12 14.64 -0.83 11.19
C TYR A 12 13.28 -0.16 11.03
N VAL A 13 13.04 0.77 11.95
CA VAL A 13 11.91 1.69 11.95
C VAL A 13 12.15 2.80 10.95
N ASN A 14 11.22 3.03 10.03
CA ASN A 14 11.28 4.18 9.14
C ASN A 14 11.02 5.50 9.92
N LYS A 15 12.10 6.12 10.41
CA LYS A 15 12.02 7.42 11.11
C LYS A 15 11.57 8.60 10.23
N GLN A 16 11.18 8.42 8.98
CA GLN A 16 10.53 9.50 8.21
C GLN A 16 9.20 9.95 8.82
N ASN A 17 8.61 9.15 9.73
CA ASN A 17 7.47 9.56 10.56
C ASN A 17 7.86 10.40 11.81
N CYS A 18 9.14 10.67 12.05
CA CYS A 18 9.57 11.62 13.08
C CYS A 18 9.43 13.06 12.57
N ARG A 19 8.23 13.64 12.72
CA ARG A 19 7.99 15.05 12.40
C ARG A 19 8.49 15.94 13.54
N PHE A 20 9.68 16.52 13.38
CA PHE A 20 10.18 17.54 14.29
C PHE A 20 9.49 18.86 14.01
N VAL A 21 8.61 19.30 14.92
CA VAL A 21 7.96 20.62 14.85
C VAL A 21 8.57 21.50 15.95
N GLY A 22 9.12 22.64 15.56
CA GLY A 22 9.69 23.64 16.46
C GLY A 22 9.74 25.00 15.75
N SER A 23 9.89 26.08 16.52
CA SER A 23 9.98 27.44 15.96
C SER A 23 11.26 27.69 15.14
N GLU A 24 12.23 26.76 15.19
CA GLU A 24 13.49 26.82 14.46
C GLU A 24 13.86 25.46 13.87
N ASN A 25 14.67 25.46 12.80
CA ASN A 25 15.08 24.26 12.09
C ASN A 25 16.05 23.40 12.94
N PRO A 26 15.74 22.12 13.21
CA PRO A 26 16.51 21.27 14.12
C PRO A 26 17.88 20.80 13.57
N ARG A 27 18.24 21.11 12.31
CA ARG A 27 19.53 20.70 11.68
C ARG A 27 19.88 19.21 11.87
N ALA A 28 18.89 18.34 11.95
CA ALA A 28 19.10 16.90 12.09
C ALA A 28 19.56 16.31 10.75
N THR A 29 20.75 15.69 10.73
CA THR A 29 21.24 14.91 9.59
C THR A 29 21.06 13.43 9.93
N HIS A 30 20.33 12.69 9.11
CA HIS A 30 20.01 11.30 9.38
C HIS A 30 20.65 10.39 8.31
N GLN A 31 21.47 9.44 8.75
CA GLN A 31 22.17 8.52 7.88
C GLN A 31 21.32 7.26 7.73
N HIS A 32 20.98 6.89 6.49
CA HIS A 32 20.12 5.74 6.19
C HIS A 32 20.92 4.68 5.42
N GLN A 33 20.77 3.41 5.82
CA GLN A 33 21.32 2.29 5.07
C GLN A 33 20.40 1.98 3.89
N LEU A 34 20.92 2.15 2.66
CA LEU A 34 20.14 2.09 1.41
C LEU A 34 19.70 0.68 0.98
N HIS A 35 20.29 -0.38 1.56
CA HIS A 35 20.12 -1.76 1.12
C HIS A 35 19.74 -2.70 2.27
N LEU A 36 18.71 -2.32 3.04
CA LEU A 36 18.14 -3.22 4.04
C LEU A 36 17.16 -4.18 3.38
N SER A 37 17.20 -5.45 3.78
CA SER A 37 16.22 -6.44 3.38
C SER A 37 14.84 -6.02 3.89
N LYS A 38 13.91 -5.79 2.96
CA LYS A 38 12.55 -5.35 3.23
C LYS A 38 11.57 -6.37 2.66
N CYS A 39 10.49 -6.61 3.38
CA CYS A 39 9.32 -7.32 2.89
C CYS A 39 8.25 -6.28 2.60
N THR A 40 7.80 -6.21 1.37
CA THR A 40 6.64 -5.39 1.04
C THR A 40 5.41 -6.24 1.17
N ILE A 41 4.41 -5.76 1.90
CA ILE A 41 3.14 -6.45 2.06
C ILE A 41 2.01 -5.53 1.64
N TRP A 42 0.97 -6.14 1.09
CA TRP A 42 -0.28 -5.45 0.86
C TRP A 42 -1.21 -5.69 2.04
N CYS A 43 -1.69 -4.62 2.65
CA CYS A 43 -2.55 -4.65 3.82
C CYS A 43 -3.91 -4.04 3.52
N ASN A 44 -4.93 -4.54 4.22
CA ASN A 44 -6.28 -4.04 4.06
C ASN A 44 -6.99 -3.88 5.40
N VAL A 45 -7.60 -2.73 5.57
CA VAL A 45 -8.49 -2.42 6.69
C VAL A 45 -9.87 -2.13 6.15
N MET A 46 -10.86 -2.91 6.55
CA MET A 46 -12.28 -2.61 6.36
C MET A 46 -12.87 -2.01 7.63
N ALA A 47 -14.00 -1.32 7.50
CA ALA A 47 -14.67 -0.66 8.62
C ALA A 47 -14.99 -1.59 9.81
N ASN A 48 -15.12 -2.89 9.56
CA ASN A 48 -15.47 -3.89 10.56
C ASN A 48 -14.35 -4.89 10.89
N ARG A 49 -13.24 -4.90 10.15
CA ARG A 49 -12.12 -5.82 10.41
C ARG A 49 -10.83 -5.41 9.71
N VAL A 50 -9.72 -5.79 10.31
CA VAL A 50 -8.42 -5.89 9.64
C VAL A 50 -8.41 -7.19 8.82
N ILE A 51 -7.89 -7.15 7.60
CA ILE A 51 -7.76 -8.34 6.74
C ILE A 51 -6.30 -8.76 6.69
N ASP A 52 -6.10 -10.08 6.66
CA ASP A 52 -4.78 -10.69 6.61
C ASP A 52 -3.90 -10.07 5.51
N PRO A 53 -2.63 -9.77 5.81
CA PRO A 53 -1.73 -9.20 4.83
C PRO A 53 -1.41 -10.20 3.71
N TYR A 54 -1.20 -9.68 2.51
CA TYR A 54 -0.65 -10.43 1.40
C TYR A 54 0.85 -10.14 1.27
N PHE A 55 1.67 -11.19 1.35
CA PHE A 55 3.12 -11.10 1.22
C PHE A 55 3.53 -11.29 -0.23
N PHE A 56 4.33 -10.37 -0.77
CA PHE A 56 4.92 -10.54 -2.09
C PHE A 56 6.20 -11.36 -1.96
N GLU A 57 6.11 -12.65 -2.27
CA GLU A 57 7.20 -13.61 -2.17
C GLU A 57 7.31 -14.45 -3.45
N ASN A 58 8.54 -14.79 -3.82
CA ASN A 58 8.83 -15.76 -4.88
C ASN A 58 8.50 -17.20 -4.43
N GLU A 59 8.59 -18.17 -5.34
CA GLU A 59 8.35 -19.60 -5.04
C GLU A 59 9.16 -20.14 -3.85
N ASP A 60 10.35 -19.57 -3.60
CA ASP A 60 11.23 -19.94 -2.48
C ASP A 60 10.92 -19.20 -1.16
N GLY A 61 9.80 -18.46 -1.08
CA GLY A 61 9.43 -17.65 0.10
C GLY A 61 10.31 -16.42 0.33
N THR A 62 11.06 -16.00 -0.70
CA THR A 62 11.92 -14.81 -0.63
C THR A 62 11.14 -13.57 -1.08
N PRO A 63 11.20 -12.44 -0.35
CA PRO A 63 10.49 -11.22 -0.73
C PRO A 63 10.78 -10.79 -2.17
N GLU A 64 9.72 -10.59 -2.95
CA GLU A 64 9.80 -10.13 -4.33
C GLU A 64 9.69 -8.59 -4.39
N THR A 65 10.45 -7.97 -5.29
CA THR A 65 10.25 -6.55 -5.59
C THR A 65 8.92 -6.38 -6.34
N ILE A 66 8.01 -5.58 -5.77
CA ILE A 66 6.72 -5.34 -6.42
C ILE A 66 6.93 -4.60 -7.74
N SER A 67 6.57 -5.28 -8.81
CA SER A 67 6.36 -4.70 -10.13
C SER A 67 4.89 -4.89 -10.52
N TRP A 68 4.51 -4.48 -11.73
CA TRP A 68 3.14 -4.62 -12.22
C TRP A 68 2.68 -6.09 -12.31
N ALA A 69 3.56 -7.07 -12.46
CA ALA A 69 3.19 -8.48 -12.64
C ALA A 69 2.72 -9.11 -11.32
N PRO A 70 3.55 -9.15 -10.25
CA PRO A 70 3.14 -9.67 -8.95
C PRO A 70 1.92 -8.96 -8.39
N TYR A 71 1.81 -7.64 -8.62
CA TYR A 71 0.66 -6.87 -8.18
C TYR A 71 -0.65 -7.31 -8.84
N ARG A 72 -0.64 -7.59 -10.15
CA ARG A 72 -1.82 -8.10 -10.85
C ARG A 72 -2.19 -9.50 -10.41
N THR A 73 -1.20 -10.35 -10.16
CA THR A 73 -1.44 -11.68 -9.58
C THR A 73 -2.12 -11.58 -8.22
N MET A 74 -1.69 -10.65 -7.36
CA MET A 74 -2.34 -10.36 -6.08
C MET A 74 -3.79 -9.88 -6.28
N ILE A 75 -4.05 -8.97 -7.24
CA ILE A 75 -5.41 -8.52 -7.53
C ILE A 75 -6.33 -9.70 -7.88
N GLU A 76 -5.87 -10.58 -8.78
CA GLU A 76 -6.69 -11.69 -9.26
C GLU A 76 -6.89 -12.78 -8.19
N ASN A 77 -5.83 -13.14 -7.48
CA ASN A 77 -5.86 -14.31 -6.59
C ASN A 77 -6.32 -13.97 -5.16
N PHE A 78 -6.12 -12.73 -4.72
CA PHE A 78 -6.41 -12.31 -3.34
C PHE A 78 -7.54 -11.28 -3.27
N LEU A 79 -7.47 -10.22 -4.08
CA LEU A 79 -8.42 -9.10 -4.00
C LEU A 79 -9.78 -9.43 -4.62
N ARG A 80 -9.81 -10.12 -5.77
CA ARG A 80 -11.06 -10.46 -6.47
C ARG A 80 -11.97 -11.38 -5.63
N PRO A 81 -11.51 -12.52 -5.07
CA PRO A 81 -12.38 -13.36 -4.24
C PRO A 81 -12.97 -12.60 -3.04
N MET A 82 -12.18 -11.71 -2.44
CA MET A 82 -12.63 -10.87 -1.34
C MET A 82 -13.69 -9.85 -1.77
N ALA A 83 -13.53 -9.23 -2.94
CA ALA A 83 -14.49 -8.29 -3.50
C ALA A 83 -15.80 -8.97 -3.91
N GLU A 84 -15.74 -10.20 -4.42
CA GLU A 84 -16.92 -11.01 -4.75
C GLU A 84 -17.75 -11.34 -3.50
N GLN A 85 -17.10 -11.62 -2.37
CA GLN A 85 -17.76 -11.81 -1.08
C GLN A 85 -18.33 -10.52 -0.49
N ASN A 86 -17.82 -9.35 -0.92
CA ASN A 86 -18.15 -8.04 -0.38
C ASN A 86 -18.48 -7.06 -1.52
N PRO A 87 -19.65 -7.19 -2.18
CA PRO A 87 -19.96 -6.44 -3.41
C PRO A 87 -20.01 -4.91 -3.24
N ASN A 88 -20.12 -4.43 -2.00
CA ASN A 88 -20.12 -3.01 -1.64
C ASN A 88 -18.74 -2.48 -1.24
N LEU A 89 -17.68 -3.28 -1.41
CA LEU A 89 -16.33 -2.89 -1.03
C LEU A 89 -15.83 -1.74 -1.92
N TRP A 90 -15.23 -0.75 -1.26
CA TRP A 90 -14.52 0.35 -1.91
C TRP A 90 -13.03 0.07 -1.93
N PHE A 91 -12.42 0.34 -3.08
CA PHE A 91 -10.98 0.22 -3.29
C PHE A 91 -10.35 1.60 -3.17
N GLN A 92 -9.27 1.74 -2.42
CA GLN A 92 -8.54 2.99 -2.27
C GLN A 92 -7.04 2.70 -2.31
N HIS A 93 -6.26 3.53 -3.00
CA HIS A 93 -4.81 3.37 -3.13
C HIS A 93 -4.13 4.74 -3.35
N ASP A 94 -2.88 4.90 -2.92
CA ASP A 94 -2.14 6.17 -2.86
C ASP A 94 -1.76 6.79 -4.22
N GLY A 95 -1.86 5.99 -5.29
CA GLY A 95 -1.60 6.41 -6.67
C GLY A 95 -0.16 6.25 -7.14
N ALA A 96 0.66 5.40 -6.51
CA ALA A 96 2.00 5.09 -7.00
C ALA A 96 2.02 4.49 -8.43
N ASN A 97 3.08 4.80 -9.19
CA ASN A 97 3.10 4.65 -10.65
C ASN A 97 2.93 3.20 -11.14
N ALA A 98 3.44 2.19 -10.43
CA ALA A 98 3.29 0.77 -10.78
C ALA A 98 1.82 0.32 -10.81
N TYR A 99 0.96 1.00 -10.05
CA TYR A 99 -0.43 0.63 -9.78
C TYR A 99 -1.42 1.41 -10.64
N THR A 100 -0.98 2.55 -11.19
CA THR A 100 -1.78 3.40 -12.08
C THR A 100 -1.64 3.04 -13.56
N ALA A 101 -0.91 1.96 -13.87
CA ALA A 101 -0.87 1.39 -15.21
C ALA A 101 -2.29 1.13 -15.70
N ARG A 102 -2.58 1.51 -16.97
CA ARG A 102 -3.93 1.44 -17.55
C ARG A 102 -4.58 0.07 -17.35
N GLN A 103 -3.80 -1.00 -17.55
CA GLN A 103 -4.26 -2.38 -17.41
C GLN A 103 -4.67 -2.73 -15.97
N THR A 104 -3.92 -2.26 -14.97
CA THR A 104 -4.25 -2.45 -13.55
C THR A 104 -5.55 -1.73 -13.20
N MET A 105 -5.73 -0.50 -13.69
CA MET A 105 -6.97 0.27 -13.49
C MET A 105 -8.17 -0.36 -14.20
N GLU A 106 -7.98 -1.00 -15.35
CA GLU A 106 -9.03 -1.76 -16.05
C GLU A 106 -9.49 -2.96 -15.23
N GLN A 107 -8.56 -3.75 -14.68
CA GLN A 107 -8.89 -4.87 -13.77
C GLN A 107 -9.62 -4.39 -12.51
N LEU A 108 -9.16 -3.31 -11.89
CA LEU A 108 -9.83 -2.74 -10.72
C LEU A 108 -11.25 -2.24 -11.04
N ARG A 109 -11.47 -1.68 -12.24
CA ARG A 109 -12.82 -1.27 -12.67
C ARG A 109 -13.72 -2.47 -12.96
N GLU A 110 -13.17 -3.59 -13.43
CA GLU A 110 -13.93 -4.82 -13.61
C GLU A 110 -14.43 -5.37 -12.26
N ILE A 111 -13.58 -5.35 -11.23
CA ILE A 111 -13.89 -5.91 -9.91
C ILE A 111 -14.77 -4.94 -9.09
N PHE A 112 -14.44 -3.65 -9.09
CA PHE A 112 -15.05 -2.65 -8.19
C PHE A 112 -16.00 -1.68 -8.89
N GLY A 113 -16.14 -1.75 -10.21
CA GLY A 113 -16.92 -0.79 -11.00
C GLY A 113 -16.36 0.63 -10.85
N LYS A 114 -17.20 1.56 -10.39
CA LYS A 114 -16.85 2.98 -10.16
C LYS A 114 -16.31 3.26 -8.76
N ARG A 115 -16.08 2.23 -7.94
CA ARG A 115 -15.63 2.35 -6.54
C ARG A 115 -14.11 2.36 -6.29
N PRO A 116 -13.21 2.37 -7.31
CA PRO A 116 -11.80 2.69 -7.07
C PRO A 116 -11.58 4.18 -6.77
N ILE A 117 -10.85 4.49 -5.71
CA ILE A 117 -10.31 5.80 -5.36
C ILE A 117 -8.80 5.73 -5.59
N SER A 118 -8.33 6.28 -6.71
CA SER A 118 -6.91 6.19 -7.12
C SER A 118 -6.60 7.30 -8.12
N LYS A 119 -5.31 7.54 -8.37
CA LYS A 119 -4.86 8.37 -9.49
C LYS A 119 -5.34 7.72 -10.80
N ASN A 120 -6.13 8.46 -11.59
CA ASN A 120 -6.82 8.01 -12.82
C ASN A 120 -8.12 7.18 -12.63
N SER A 121 -8.74 7.20 -11.45
CA SER A 121 -10.11 6.69 -11.27
C SER A 121 -11.17 7.81 -11.35
N ASP A 122 -12.45 7.42 -11.30
CA ASP A 122 -13.57 8.37 -11.26
C ASP A 122 -13.56 9.24 -9.99
N PHE A 123 -12.91 8.74 -8.92
CA PHE A 123 -12.70 9.43 -7.65
C PHE A 123 -11.19 9.65 -7.44
N PRO A 124 -10.62 10.76 -7.94
CA PRO A 124 -9.19 10.97 -7.88
C PRO A 124 -8.70 11.15 -6.43
N TRP A 125 -7.61 10.46 -6.09
CA TRP A 125 -6.92 10.65 -4.81
C TRP A 125 -6.13 11.97 -4.80
N PRO A 126 -6.27 12.83 -3.77
CA PRO A 126 -5.57 14.10 -3.71
C PRO A 126 -4.06 13.93 -3.36
N PRO A 127 -3.14 14.66 -4.01
CA PRO A 127 -1.73 14.67 -3.65
C PRO A 127 -1.42 15.66 -2.50
N PRO A 128 -0.35 15.48 -1.71
CA PRO A 128 0.07 14.31 -0.96
C PRO A 128 -0.54 14.34 0.45
N LEU A 129 -1.54 13.51 0.70
CA LEU A 129 -2.02 13.20 2.05
C LEU A 129 -1.70 11.72 2.32
N THR A 130 -0.41 11.44 2.53
CA THR A 130 0.07 10.13 2.99
C THR A 130 -0.54 9.78 4.35
N ASP A 131 -0.69 10.76 5.25
CA ASP A 131 -1.10 10.53 6.65
C ASP A 131 -2.59 10.15 6.89
N VAL A 132 -3.40 9.85 5.86
CA VAL A 132 -4.85 9.60 6.02
C VAL A 132 -5.28 8.21 5.57
N THR A 133 -4.32 7.31 5.38
CA THR A 133 -4.65 5.92 5.11
C THR A 133 -4.83 5.13 6.41
N ALA A 134 -5.96 4.42 6.55
CA ALA A 134 -6.17 3.54 7.70
C ALA A 134 -5.05 2.50 7.82
N PRO A 135 -4.53 1.92 6.73
CA PRO A 135 -3.37 1.03 6.81
C PRO A 135 -2.09 1.70 7.32
N ASP A 136 -1.79 2.97 7.01
CA ASP A 136 -0.66 3.67 7.63
C ASP A 136 -0.83 3.83 9.15
N PHE A 137 -2.08 3.96 9.64
CA PHE A 137 -2.33 3.96 11.09
C PHE A 137 -2.18 2.57 11.73
N PHE A 138 -2.68 1.51 11.07
CA PHE A 138 -2.70 0.15 11.64
C PHE A 138 -1.40 -0.63 11.42
N TYR A 139 -0.67 -0.32 10.36
CA TYR A 139 0.52 -1.03 9.89
C TYR A 139 1.69 -0.11 9.59
N GLY A 140 1.56 1.18 9.90
CA GLY A 140 2.64 2.13 9.76
C GLY A 140 3.89 1.63 10.46
N ASP A 141 5.01 1.82 9.77
CA ASP A 141 6.36 1.83 10.33
C ASP A 141 6.40 2.75 11.57
N ILE A 142 6.14 2.18 12.75
CA ILE A 142 6.52 2.79 14.04
C ILE A 142 8.01 2.76 14.15
#